data_AF-A0A348PRU1-F1
#
_entry.id   AF-A0A348PRU1-F1
#
_cell.length_a   1.000
_cell.length_b   1.000
_cell.length_c   1.000
_cell.angle_alpha   90.00
_cell.angle_beta   90.00
_cell.angle_gamma   90.00
#
_symmetry.space_group_name_H-M   'P 1'
#
loop_
_entity.id
_entity.type
_entity.pdbx_description
1 polymer ?
#
loop_
_entity_poly.entity_id
_entity_poly.type
_entity_poly.pdbx_seq_one_letter_code
_entity_poly.pdbx_strand_id
1 'polypeptide(L)'
;MDNINAKFNKFNKLWIGLIAGITGPVFGFIVFYLIAASDRSFTGFVKMIINNSSTHSGIISICLIFNLVFFYIALRKDFYKSAQGVIMATFLYAPFVVYFKYVA
;
A
#
# COMPACT_ATOMS: atom_id res chain seq x y z
N MET A 1 29.70 15.37 6.53
CA MET A 1 28.23 15.18 6.44
C MET A 1 27.72 15.07 4.99
N ASP A 2 28.59 15.19 3.99
CA ASP A 2 28.21 15.20 2.57
C ASP A 2 27.99 13.81 1.95
N ASN A 3 28.59 12.76 2.52
CA ASN A 3 28.54 11.40 1.96
C ASN A 3 27.18 10.70 2.20
N ILE A 4 26.42 11.13 3.21
CA ILE A 4 25.10 10.55 3.52
C ILE A 4 24.06 10.99 2.48
N ASN A 5 24.10 12.26 2.05
CA ASN A 5 23.16 12.81 1.06
C ASN A 5 23.36 12.20 -0.34
N ALA A 6 24.59 11.83 -0.71
CA ALA A 6 24.89 11.19 -1.98
C ALA A 6 24.29 9.78 -2.12
N LYS A 7 24.28 8.98 -1.04
CA LYS A 7 23.74 7.61 -1.05
C LYS A 7 22.21 7.59 -1.15
N PHE A 8 21.55 8.56 -0.51
CA PHE A 8 20.10 8.68 -0.51
C PHE A 8 19.52 9.14 -1.86
N ASN A 9 20.30 9.83 -2.68
CA ASN A 9 19.91 10.20 -4.03
C ASN A 9 19.68 8.97 -4.95
N LYS A 10 20.32 7.81 -4.68
CA LYS A 10 20.10 6.57 -5.45
C LYS A 10 18.69 6.02 -5.30
N PHE A 11 18.05 6.25 -4.15
CA PHE A 11 16.71 5.79 -3.85
C PHE A 11 15.61 6.74 -4.31
N ASN A 12 15.95 7.99 -4.63
CA ASN A 12 15.02 8.99 -5.15
C ASN A 12 14.68 8.76 -6.64
N LYS A 13 14.15 7.58 -6.95
CA LYS A 13 13.70 7.21 -8.30
C LYS A 13 12.21 6.95 -8.31
N LEU A 14 11.56 7.35 -9.39
CA LEU A 14 10.12 7.16 -9.58
C LEU A 14 9.76 5.67 -9.46
N TRP A 15 10.47 4.78 -10.15
CA TRP A 15 10.25 3.34 -10.10
C TRP A 15 10.36 2.73 -8.70
N ILE A 16 11.25 3.25 -7.85
CA ILE A 16 11.39 2.77 -6.45
C ILE A 16 10.13 3.11 -5.66
N GLY A 17 9.63 4.34 -5.84
CA GLY A 17 8.36 4.76 -5.27
C GLY A 17 7.17 3.97 -5.80
N LEU A 18 7.17 3.66 -7.09
CA LEU A 18 6.11 2.90 -7.74
C LEU A 18 6.03 1.47 -7.17
N ILE A 19 7.17 0.79 -7.06
CA ILE A 19 7.24 -0.54 -6.42
C ILE A 19 6.77 -0.47 -4.96
N ALA A 20 7.23 0.51 -4.20
CA ALA A 20 6.79 0.69 -2.80
C ALA A 20 5.29 0.98 -2.68
N GLY A 21 4.72 1.75 -3.61
CA GLY A 21 3.30 2.07 -3.64
C GLY A 21 2.42 0.87 -4.00
N ILE A 22 2.90 -0.02 -4.88
CA ILE A 22 2.21 -1.28 -5.24
C ILE A 22 2.31 -2.29 -4.09
N THR A 23 3.43 -2.35 -3.36
CA THR A 23 3.56 -3.26 -2.21
C THR A 23 2.78 -2.77 -0.98
N GLY A 24 2.47 -1.47 -0.89
CA GLY A 24 1.66 -0.87 0.19
C GLY A 24 0.36 -1.63 0.51
N PRO A 25 -0.54 -1.83 -0.46
CA PRO A 25 -1.75 -2.64 -0.29
C PRO A 25 -1.47 -4.08 0.15
N VAL A 26 -0.41 -4.71 -0.35
CA VAL A 26 -0.04 -6.08 0.05
C VAL A 26 0.34 -6.13 1.53
N PHE A 27 1.12 -5.17 2.00
CA PHE A 27 1.45 -5.05 3.43
C PHE A 27 0.21 -4.78 4.28
N GLY A 28 -0.68 -3.87 3.84
CA GLY A 28 -1.93 -3.61 4.56
C GLY A 28 -2.82 -4.83 4.67
N PHE A 29 -2.91 -5.63 3.61
CA PHE A 29 -3.66 -6.88 3.59
C PHE A 29 -3.09 -7.93 4.57
N ILE A 30 -1.77 -8.11 4.56
CA ILE A 30 -1.08 -9.03 5.48
C ILE A 30 -1.31 -8.60 6.93
N VAL A 31 -1.17 -7.31 7.23
CA VAL A 31 -1.37 -6.78 8.59
C VAL A 31 -2.82 -6.95 9.03
N PHE A 32 -3.79 -6.73 8.14
CA PHE A 32 -5.19 -7.01 8.45
C PHE A 32 -5.43 -8.47 8.77
N TYR A 33 -4.86 -9.40 7.99
CA TYR A 33 -4.96 -10.84 8.26
C TYR A 33 -4.42 -11.19 9.65
N LEU A 34 -3.25 -10.66 10.03
CA LEU A 34 -2.62 -10.92 11.33
C LEU A 34 -3.46 -10.39 12.51
N ILE A 35 -4.23 -9.32 12.31
CA ILE A 35 -5.05 -8.72 13.39
C ILE A 35 -6.45 -9.34 13.45
N ALA A 36 -7.11 -9.53 12.30
CA ALA A 36 -8.53 -9.84 12.22
C ALA A 36 -8.84 -11.33 12.03
N ALA A 37 -7.86 -12.15 11.62
CA ALA A 37 -8.09 -13.54 11.27
C ALA A 37 -6.86 -14.43 11.50
N SER A 38 -6.04 -14.11 12.49
CA SER A 38 -4.84 -14.90 12.84
C SER A 38 -5.17 -16.33 13.31
N ASP A 39 -6.40 -16.56 13.74
CA ASP A 39 -6.97 -17.84 14.14
C ASP A 39 -7.47 -18.69 12.96
N ARG A 40 -7.59 -18.11 11.76
CA ARG A 40 -8.13 -18.78 10.57
C ARG A 40 -7.02 -19.10 9.57
N SER A 41 -7.25 -20.12 8.74
CA SER A 41 -6.39 -20.37 7.59
C SER A 41 -6.51 -19.22 6.58
N PHE A 42 -5.43 -18.94 5.84
CA PHE A 42 -5.40 -17.89 4.81
C PHE A 42 -6.57 -18.00 3.81
N THR A 43 -6.89 -19.22 3.37
CA THR A 43 -8.04 -19.49 2.50
C THR A 43 -9.37 -19.16 3.17
N GLY A 44 -9.51 -19.44 4.47
CA GLY A 44 -10.70 -19.10 5.25
C GLY A 44 -10.88 -17.59 5.40
N PHE A 45 -9.79 -16.86 5.58
CA PHE A 45 -9.79 -15.40 5.61
C PHE A 45 -10.19 -14.79 4.27
N VAL A 46 -9.62 -15.24 3.15
CA VAL A 46 -9.99 -14.76 1.81
C VAL A 46 -11.48 -15.00 1.54
N LYS A 47 -12.01 -16.18 1.90
CA LYS A 47 -13.45 -16.47 1.79
C LYS A 47 -14.30 -15.55 2.68
N MET A 48 -13.84 -15.26 3.90
CA MET A 48 -14.55 -14.35 4.81
C MET A 48 -14.67 -12.95 4.20
N ILE A 49 -13.61 -12.45 3.57
CA ILE A 49 -13.60 -11.14 2.92
C ILE A 49 -14.60 -11.11 1.77
N ILE A 50 -14.47 -12.07 0.85
CA ILE A 50 -15.34 -12.16 -0.34
C ILE A 50 -16.82 -12.25 0.04
N ASN A 51 -17.14 -12.99 1.12
CA ASN A 51 -18.52 -13.21 1.54
C ASN A 51 -19.08 -12.10 2.45
N ASN A 52 -18.26 -11.20 3.01
CA ASN A 52 -18.71 -10.14 3.90
C ASN A 52 -18.33 -8.77 3.38
N SER A 53 -19.27 -8.14 2.66
CA SER A 53 -19.12 -6.80 2.10
C SER A 53 -18.77 -5.72 3.13
N SER A 54 -19.16 -5.90 4.39
CA SER A 54 -18.81 -5.00 5.51
C SER A 54 -17.31 -4.94 5.81
N THR A 55 -16.54 -5.97 5.48
CA THR A 55 -15.10 -6.04 5.73
C THR A 55 -14.27 -5.33 4.66
N HIS A 56 -14.82 -5.14 3.46
CA HIS A 56 -14.13 -4.50 2.33
C HIS A 56 -13.67 -3.08 2.65
N SER A 57 -14.52 -2.26 3.29
CA SER A 57 -14.17 -0.89 3.67
C SER A 57 -12.99 -0.85 4.64
N GLY A 58 -12.95 -1.72 5.65
CA GLY A 58 -11.86 -1.77 6.63
C GLY A 58 -10.53 -2.16 6.00
N ILE A 59 -10.55 -3.15 5.10
CA ILE A 59 -9.36 -3.62 4.38
C ILE A 59 -8.83 -2.54 3.42
N ILE A 60 -9.72 -1.87 2.70
CA ILE A 60 -9.30 -0.76 1.82
C ILE A 60 -8.66 0.36 2.66
N SER A 61 -9.27 0.72 3.79
CA SER A 61 -8.73 1.76 4.69
C SER A 61 -7.33 1.42 5.21
N ILE A 62 -7.09 0.19 5.69
CA ILE A 62 -5.76 -0.19 6.19
C ILE A 62 -4.72 -0.23 5.05
N CYS A 63 -5.08 -0.71 3.86
CA CYS A 63 -4.21 -0.67 2.69
C CYS A 63 -3.81 0.75 2.31
N LEU A 64 -4.75 1.70 2.36
CA LEU A 64 -4.47 3.12 2.10
C LEU A 64 -3.57 3.73 3.17
N ILE A 65 -3.75 3.38 4.45
CA ILE A 65 -2.87 3.82 5.54
C ILE A 65 -1.43 3.34 5.28
N PHE A 66 -1.23 2.07 4.91
CA PHE A 66 0.10 1.56 4.60
C PHE A 66 0.74 2.24 3.39
N ASN A 67 -0.03 2.49 2.34
CA ASN A 67 0.45 3.27 1.20
C ASN A 67 0.88 4.69 1.63
N LEU A 68 0.10 5.34 2.51
CA LEU A 68 0.41 6.66 3.04
C LEU A 68 1.66 6.66 3.94
N VAL A 69 1.91 5.59 4.68
CA VAL A 69 3.16 5.41 5.44
C VAL A 69 4.37 5.41 4.51
N PHE A 70 4.32 4.67 3.40
CA PHE A 70 5.40 4.68 2.41
C PHE A 70 5.59 6.06 1.77
N PHE A 71 4.49 6.74 1.44
CA PHE A 71 4.53 8.11 0.93
C PHE A 71 5.17 9.08 1.93
N TYR A 72 4.75 9.02 3.20
CA TYR A 72 5.26 9.89 4.26
C TYR A 72 6.74 9.66 4.55
N ILE A 73 7.20 8.39 4.56
CA ILE A 73 8.62 8.06 4.71
C ILE A 73 9.44 8.62 3.54
N ALA A 74 8.93 8.53 2.31
CA ALA A 74 9.61 9.11 1.15
C ALA A 74 9.71 10.64 1.25
N LEU A 75 8.63 11.30 1.71
CA LEU A 75 8.61 12.75 1.91
C LEU A 75 9.57 13.21 3.02
N ARG A 76 9.60 12.52 4.17
CA ARG A 76 10.52 12.80 5.29
C ARG A 76 12.01 12.66 4.93
N LYS A 77 12.32 11.97 3.84
CA LYS A 77 13.69 11.78 3.33
C LYS A 77 14.00 12.65 2.10
N ASP A 78 13.12 13.60 1.75
CA ASP A 78 13.23 14.43 0.55
C ASP A 78 13.28 13.62 -0.76
N PHE A 79 12.70 12.42 -0.79
CA PHE A 79 12.63 11.57 -1.99
C PHE A 79 11.41 11.91 -2.83
N TYR A 80 11.36 13.13 -3.33
CA TYR A 80 10.22 13.65 -4.09
C TYR A 80 9.86 12.78 -5.31
N LYS A 81 10.85 12.21 -6.02
CA LYS A 81 10.57 11.32 -7.17
C LYS A 81 9.96 9.99 -6.72
N SER A 82 10.40 9.43 -5.60
CA SER A 82 9.77 8.22 -5.06
C SER A 82 8.40 8.52 -4.47
N ALA A 83 8.21 9.65 -3.80
CA ALA A 83 6.90 10.08 -3.33
C ALA A 83 5.90 10.21 -4.50
N GLN A 84 6.34 10.79 -5.62
CA GLN A 84 5.56 10.81 -6.88
C GLN A 84 5.26 9.40 -7.40
N GLY A 85 6.23 8.47 -7.33
CA GLY A 85 6.04 7.07 -7.70
C GLY A 85 4.98 6.36 -6.84
N VAL A 86 4.95 6.59 -5.53
CA VAL A 86 3.96 6.01 -4.62
C VAL A 86 2.55 6.52 -4.96
N ILE A 87 2.42 7.82 -5.23
CA ILE A 87 1.16 8.42 -5.68
C ILE A 87 0.74 7.82 -7.03
N MET A 88 1.66 7.71 -7.99
CA MET A 88 1.38 7.14 -9.30
C MET A 88 0.91 5.69 -9.22
N ALA A 89 1.52 4.87 -8.37
CA ALA A 89 1.05 3.51 -8.10
C ALA A 89 -0.40 3.50 -7.58
N THR A 90 -0.74 4.42 -6.68
CA THR A 90 -2.10 4.57 -6.15
C THR A 90 -3.11 4.93 -7.24
N PHE A 91 -2.77 5.86 -8.12
CA PHE A 91 -3.61 6.15 -9.28
C PHE A 91 -3.77 4.97 -10.25
N LEU A 92 -2.76 4.09 -10.34
CA LEU A 92 -2.86 2.88 -11.18
C LEU A 92 -3.89 1.90 -10.65
N TYR A 93 -3.87 1.59 -9.35
CA TYR A 93 -4.79 0.58 -8.78
C TYR A 93 -6.11 1.18 -8.27
N ALA A 94 -6.21 2.49 -8.05
CA ALA A 94 -7.43 3.11 -7.53
C ALA A 94 -8.68 2.84 -8.42
N PRO A 95 -8.63 2.93 -9.76
CA PRO A 95 -9.76 2.56 -10.61
C PRO A 95 -10.19 1.10 -10.41
N PHE A 96 -9.24 0.17 -10.22
CA PHE A 96 -9.54 -1.23 -9.95
C PHE A 96 -10.26 -1.39 -8.60
N VAL A 97 -9.78 -0.71 -7.55
CA VAL A 97 -10.43 -0.73 -6.22
C VAL A 97 -11.86 -0.19 -6.30
N VAL A 98 -12.07 0.90 -7.05
CA VAL A 98 -13.40 1.49 -7.27
C VAL A 98 -14.31 0.51 -8.03
N TYR A 99 -13.81 -0.10 -9.11
CA TYR A 99 -14.54 -1.08 -9.90
C TYR A 99 -14.99 -2.27 -9.03
N PHE A 100 -14.08 -2.86 -8.25
CA PHE A 100 -14.39 -4.00 -7.38
C PHE A 100 -15.29 -3.65 -6.19
N LYS A 101 -15.35 -2.38 -5.78
CA LYS A 101 -16.20 -1.96 -4.65
C LYS A 101 -17.64 -1.64 -5.07
N TYR A 102 -17.82 -1.09 -6.25
CA TYR A 102 -19.11 -0.52 -6.67
C TYR A 102 -19.77 -1.24 -7.86
N VAL A 103 -19.01 -1.97 -8.66
CA VAL A 103 -19.52 -2.63 -9.88
C VAL A 103 -19.55 -4.15 -9.75
N ALA A 104 -18.51 -4.75 -9.16
CA ALA A 104 -18.45 -6.17 -8.83
C ALA A 104 -19.10 -6.45 -7.47
#